data_AF-A0A9W7M3A8-F1
#
_entry.id   AF-A0A9W7M3A8-F1
#
_cell.length_a   1.000
_cell.length_b   1.000
_cell.length_c   1.000
_cell.angle_alpha   90.00
_cell.angle_beta   90.00
_cell.angle_gamma   90.00
#
_symmetry.space_group_name_H-M   'P 1'
#
loop_
_entity.id
_entity.type
_entity.pdbx_description
1 polymer ?
#
loop_
_entity_poly.entity_id
_entity_poly.type
_entity_poly.pdbx_seq_one_letter_code
_entity_poly.pdbx_strand_id
1 'polypeptide(L)'
;MEDFHMFTQKGQAANPVLHPDATLLTRYYILPATFLCSQCPLQISFFCHARLMLGKMKILMETFDPQSINTIKTCLIWLLRAAWIAGILPVLIASLPSPRLNSFHTLLLGFAKRGKIMPSSSNRFTVPQSFFLHFYLLGVIWTTFLLMGIWYFAYEVAPLSSESLSYVAAVSHLTGGSHVFSLHKSRFTSDEDRFNVWKSVFLLLLMEIHVLRRLYETFHVFNYSSSARMHILGYLTGIYFYTAAPLSLCTLCALEAFSFAADQVAEFKVEGREMLPITDFDLWGYVKPMTRFGWFQWAGATIFAWGWFHQFCCHTILGSLRERRDQTAEYVIPRGDWFEIVSSPHYLAEMIIYTGLLVASGGTDFTIWLLLGFVVANLSFVAAETHRWYLQKFEDYPHNRFAILPFVY
;
A
#
# COMPACT_ATOMS: atom_id res chain seq x y z
N MET A 1 22.80 -75.96 5.90
CA MET A 1 23.23 -75.97 7.31
C MET A 1 22.50 -74.81 7.97
N GLU A 2 21.23 -74.89 8.35
CA GLU A 2 20.17 -75.92 8.40
C GLU A 2 18.85 -75.17 8.08
N ASP A 3 18.09 -75.59 7.06
CA ASP A 3 16.75 -76.24 7.13
C ASP A 3 15.56 -75.26 6.97
N PHE A 4 14.83 -75.28 5.84
CA PHE A 4 13.63 -76.08 5.55
C PHE A 4 12.40 -75.72 6.42
N HIS A 5 11.40 -75.02 5.86
CA HIS A 5 10.09 -75.60 5.51
C HIS A 5 9.03 -74.56 5.13
N MET A 6 8.46 -74.76 3.94
CA MET A 6 7.18 -74.28 3.47
C MET A 6 6.11 -75.30 3.89
N PHE A 7 4.97 -74.87 4.46
CA PHE A 7 3.67 -75.53 4.25
C PHE A 7 2.48 -74.61 4.61
N THR A 8 1.48 -74.74 3.76
CA THR A 8 0.19 -74.05 3.57
C THR A 8 -0.92 -74.42 4.57
N GLN A 9 -1.90 -73.54 4.83
CA GLN A 9 -3.29 -73.56 4.27
C GLN A 9 -4.33 -72.79 5.12
N LYS A 10 -5.27 -72.11 4.40
CA LYS A 10 -6.70 -71.79 4.70
C LYS A 10 -7.01 -70.98 5.98
N GLY A 11 -7.81 -69.91 6.00
CA GLY A 11 -8.86 -69.41 5.12
C GLY A 11 -10.17 -69.31 5.90
N GLN A 12 -10.62 -68.10 6.28
CA GLN A 12 -12.04 -67.70 6.41
C GLN A 12 -12.19 -66.26 6.94
N ALA A 13 -13.17 -65.56 6.40
CA ALA A 13 -13.49 -64.16 6.63
C ALA A 13 -14.39 -63.95 7.87
N ALA A 14 -14.19 -62.85 8.59
CA ALA A 14 -15.22 -62.03 9.23
C ALA A 14 -14.59 -60.74 9.81
N ASN A 15 -15.10 -59.58 9.39
CA ASN A 15 -14.99 -58.27 10.06
C ASN A 15 -16.15 -58.16 11.09
N PRO A 16 -16.27 -57.14 11.98
CA PRO A 16 -15.47 -55.91 12.17
C PRO A 16 -15.22 -55.54 13.68
N VAL A 17 -14.62 -54.37 13.97
CA VAL A 17 -15.04 -53.35 14.98
C VAL A 17 -13.86 -52.51 15.55
N LEU A 18 -13.91 -51.19 15.26
CA LEU A 18 -13.48 -49.95 15.94
C LEU A 18 -12.19 -49.78 16.79
N HIS A 19 -11.35 -48.84 16.30
CA HIS A 19 -10.67 -47.67 16.93
C HIS A 19 -9.62 -47.80 18.07
N PRO A 20 -8.73 -46.79 18.28
CA PRO A 20 -8.09 -45.80 17.39
C PRO A 20 -6.55 -45.73 17.62
N ASP A 21 -5.92 -44.68 17.09
CA ASP A 21 -4.60 -44.13 17.47
C ASP A 21 -3.36 -44.52 16.64
N ALA A 22 -3.28 -43.93 15.44
CA ALA A 22 -2.01 -43.56 14.83
C ALA A 22 -2.18 -42.35 13.89
N THR A 23 -2.46 -41.16 14.42
CA THR A 23 -2.26 -39.89 13.69
C THR A 23 -1.92 -38.77 14.66
N LEU A 24 -0.64 -38.69 15.03
CA LEU A 24 -0.14 -37.57 15.81
C LEU A 24 1.34 -37.34 15.47
N LEU A 25 1.66 -37.05 14.20
CA LEU A 25 2.95 -36.44 13.80
C LEU A 25 3.01 -35.87 12.37
N THR A 26 1.88 -35.48 11.77
CA THR A 26 1.87 -34.79 10.46
C THR A 26 0.89 -33.62 10.44
N ARG A 27 1.05 -32.69 11.40
CA ARG A 27 0.24 -31.46 11.50
C ARG A 27 1.08 -30.21 11.73
N TYR A 28 2.20 -30.06 11.03
CA TYR A 28 2.81 -28.76 10.77
C TYR A 28 3.42 -28.83 9.37
N TYR A 29 3.19 -27.80 8.55
CA TYR A 29 3.42 -27.75 7.09
C TYR A 29 2.34 -28.43 6.23
N ILE A 30 1.17 -27.78 6.13
CA ILE A 30 0.39 -27.54 4.91
C ILE A 30 -0.60 -26.42 5.29
N LEU A 31 -0.34 -25.18 4.84
CA LEU A 31 -1.38 -24.16 4.75
C LEU A 31 -2.27 -24.54 3.56
N PRO A 32 -3.57 -24.82 3.73
CA PRO A 32 -4.47 -24.93 2.59
C PRO A 32 -4.90 -23.54 2.16
N ALA A 33 -4.75 -23.28 0.86
CA ALA A 33 -5.36 -22.18 0.13
C ALA A 33 -6.89 -22.35 0.10
N THR A 34 -7.55 -22.07 1.23
CA THR A 34 -9.01 -22.00 1.34
C THR A 34 -9.39 -20.71 2.06
N PHE A 35 -9.25 -19.59 1.36
CA PHE A 35 -9.85 -18.30 1.72
C PHE A 35 -10.56 -17.70 0.50
N LEU A 36 -11.42 -18.51 -0.13
CA LEU A 36 -12.47 -18.06 -1.03
C LEU A 36 -13.77 -18.72 -0.57
N CYS A 37 -14.29 -18.26 0.56
CA CYS A 37 -15.63 -18.59 1.00
C CYS A 37 -16.54 -17.39 0.72
N SER A 38 -17.46 -17.57 -0.23
CA SER A 38 -18.51 -16.65 -0.65
C SER A 38 -19.60 -16.38 0.40
N GLN A 39 -19.27 -16.51 1.70
CA GLN A 39 -20.21 -16.37 2.82
C GLN A 39 -19.74 -15.37 3.89
N CYS A 40 -18.96 -14.36 3.52
CA CYS A 40 -18.73 -13.21 4.40
C CYS A 40 -19.79 -12.12 4.10
N PRO A 41 -20.76 -11.85 5.01
CA PRO A 41 -21.77 -10.81 4.78
C PRO A 41 -21.17 -9.40 4.60
N LEU A 42 -19.93 -9.16 5.06
CA LEU A 42 -19.19 -7.92 4.80
C LEU A 42 -18.72 -7.78 3.33
N GLN A 43 -18.31 -8.87 2.67
CA GLN A 43 -17.89 -8.83 1.26
C GLN A 43 -19.08 -8.56 0.34
N ILE A 44 -20.23 -9.18 0.61
CA ILE A 44 -21.47 -8.96 -0.15
C ILE A 44 -21.97 -7.52 0.04
N SER A 45 -21.91 -6.98 1.26
CA SER A 45 -22.29 -5.58 1.54
C SER A 45 -21.36 -4.56 0.87
N PHE A 46 -20.05 -4.82 0.87
CA PHE A 46 -19.05 -3.98 0.19
C PHE A 46 -19.24 -4.03 -1.33
N PHE A 47 -19.44 -5.21 -1.92
CA PHE A 47 -19.76 -5.35 -3.35
C PHE A 47 -21.09 -4.66 -3.70
N CYS A 48 -22.10 -4.74 -2.84
CA CYS A 48 -23.40 -4.10 -3.09
C CYS A 48 -23.33 -2.56 -3.00
N HIS A 49 -22.58 -2.01 -2.03
CA HIS A 49 -22.32 -0.57 -1.93
C HIS A 49 -21.41 -0.06 -3.05
N ALA A 50 -20.34 -0.78 -3.38
CA ALA A 50 -19.49 -0.47 -4.53
C ALA A 50 -20.31 -0.49 -5.83
N ARG A 51 -21.21 -1.46 -6.00
CA ARG A 51 -22.15 -1.54 -7.14
C ARG A 51 -23.11 -0.36 -7.22
N LEU A 52 -23.63 0.12 -6.09
CA LEU A 52 -24.51 1.31 -6.05
C LEU A 52 -23.73 2.60 -6.35
N MET A 53 -22.51 2.74 -5.82
CA MET A 53 -21.64 3.89 -6.07
C MET A 53 -21.17 3.92 -7.52
N LEU A 54 -20.72 2.78 -8.07
CA LEU A 54 -20.30 2.63 -9.47
C LEU A 54 -21.48 2.86 -10.44
N GLY A 55 -22.69 2.41 -10.10
CA GLY A 55 -23.89 2.66 -10.89
C GLY A 55 -24.28 4.15 -10.93
N LYS A 56 -24.15 4.88 -9.81
CA LYS A 56 -24.34 6.34 -9.79
C LYS A 56 -23.23 7.07 -10.54
N MET A 57 -22.01 6.59 -10.45
CA MET A 57 -20.86 7.15 -11.16
C MET A 57 -20.98 6.94 -12.68
N LYS A 58 -21.53 5.82 -13.14
CA LYS A 58 -21.83 5.59 -14.56
C LYS A 58 -22.86 6.58 -15.10
N ILE A 59 -23.97 6.82 -14.40
CA ILE A 59 -24.98 7.82 -14.81
C ILE A 59 -24.33 9.21 -14.89
N LEU A 60 -23.39 9.51 -13.99
CA LEU A 60 -22.60 10.73 -14.04
C LEU A 60 -21.59 10.74 -15.19
N MET A 61 -21.05 9.60 -15.63
CA MET A 61 -20.02 9.51 -16.68
C MET A 61 -20.60 9.38 -18.09
N GLU A 62 -21.77 8.74 -18.28
CA GLU A 62 -22.48 8.62 -19.57
C GLU A 62 -23.03 9.97 -20.07
N THR A 63 -23.19 10.96 -19.18
CA THR A 63 -23.56 12.32 -19.57
C THR A 63 -22.39 13.14 -20.14
N PHE A 64 -21.17 12.60 -20.12
CA PHE A 64 -19.96 13.32 -20.54
C PHE A 64 -19.35 12.75 -21.82
N ASP A 65 -19.17 13.63 -22.81
CA ASP A 65 -18.44 13.37 -24.05
C ASP A 65 -16.98 12.92 -23.78
N PRO A 66 -16.32 12.12 -24.64
CA PRO A 66 -14.92 11.67 -24.42
C PRO A 66 -13.93 12.83 -24.20
N GLN A 67 -14.19 14.00 -24.79
CA GLN A 67 -13.40 15.21 -24.56
C GLN A 67 -13.58 15.77 -23.14
N SER A 68 -14.76 15.58 -22.55
CA SER A 68 -15.04 15.89 -21.14
C SER A 68 -14.32 14.94 -20.19
N ILE A 69 -14.20 13.64 -20.50
CA ILE A 69 -13.46 12.68 -19.66
C ILE A 69 -11.97 13.05 -19.54
N ASN A 70 -11.32 13.42 -20.65
CA ASN A 70 -9.93 13.92 -20.62
C ASN A 70 -9.79 15.20 -19.79
N THR A 71 -10.79 16.08 -19.87
CA THR A 71 -10.84 17.33 -19.10
C THR A 71 -10.98 17.04 -17.60
N ILE A 72 -11.87 16.13 -17.22
CA ILE A 72 -12.07 15.67 -15.84
C ILE A 72 -10.79 15.03 -15.30
N LYS A 73 -10.15 14.12 -16.07
CA LYS A 73 -8.87 13.50 -15.70
C LYS A 73 -7.80 14.55 -15.40
N THR A 74 -7.63 15.50 -16.33
CA THR A 74 -6.65 16.57 -16.20
C THR A 74 -6.95 17.43 -14.98
N CYS A 75 -8.22 17.78 -14.73
CA CYS A 75 -8.66 18.52 -13.56
C CYS A 75 -8.33 17.77 -12.26
N LEU A 76 -8.64 16.48 -12.17
CA LEU A 76 -8.35 15.64 -10.99
C LEU A 76 -6.84 15.56 -10.71
N ILE A 77 -6.01 15.39 -11.75
CA ILE A 77 -4.55 15.39 -11.63
C ILE A 77 -4.07 16.75 -11.10
N TRP A 78 -4.58 17.85 -11.63
CA TRP A 78 -4.23 19.20 -11.16
C TRP A 78 -4.64 19.44 -9.71
N LEU A 79 -5.84 19.01 -9.31
CA LEU A 79 -6.30 19.10 -7.93
C LEU A 79 -5.41 18.30 -6.98
N LEU A 80 -5.04 17.07 -7.36
CA LEU A 80 -4.14 16.23 -6.57
C LEU A 80 -2.75 16.88 -6.43
N ARG A 81 -2.20 17.41 -7.53
CA ARG A 81 -0.92 18.13 -7.53
C ARG A 81 -0.98 19.40 -6.68
N ALA A 82 -2.04 20.18 -6.80
CA ALA A 82 -2.26 21.37 -5.98
C ALA A 82 -2.36 21.02 -4.50
N ALA A 83 -3.02 19.91 -4.15
CA ALA A 83 -3.10 19.43 -2.77
C ALA A 83 -1.73 19.03 -2.22
N TRP A 84 -0.88 18.36 -3.01
CA TRP A 84 0.51 18.08 -2.60
C TRP A 84 1.32 19.36 -2.39
N ILE A 85 1.25 20.32 -3.32
CA ILE A 85 1.93 21.61 -3.20
C ILE A 85 1.48 22.35 -1.94
N ALA A 86 0.17 22.37 -1.67
CA ALA A 86 -0.40 22.99 -0.47
C ALA A 86 0.06 22.31 0.83
N GLY A 87 0.37 21.00 0.79
CA GLY A 87 0.98 20.29 1.92
C GLY A 87 2.48 20.56 2.09
N ILE A 88 3.23 20.67 0.99
CA ILE A 88 4.69 20.87 0.99
C ILE A 88 5.06 22.30 1.39
N LEU A 89 4.42 23.29 0.78
CA LEU A 89 4.83 24.70 0.86
C LEU A 89 4.86 25.24 2.31
N PRO A 90 3.86 24.98 3.18
CA PRO A 90 3.93 25.41 4.57
C PRO A 90 5.12 24.80 5.32
N VAL A 91 5.45 23.53 5.07
CA VAL A 91 6.57 22.84 5.73
C VAL A 91 7.91 23.44 5.28
N LEU A 92 8.05 23.72 3.99
CA LEU A 92 9.26 24.37 3.46
C LEU A 92 9.43 25.79 4.02
N ILE A 93 8.36 26.59 4.05
CA ILE A 93 8.39 27.96 4.61
C ILE A 93 8.78 27.92 6.09
N ALA A 94 8.21 27.00 6.87
CA ALA A 94 8.56 26.85 8.28
C ALA A 94 10.02 26.42 8.47
N SER A 95 10.57 25.62 7.55
CA SER A 95 11.95 25.12 7.64
C SER A 95 13.01 26.19 7.32
N LEU A 96 12.63 27.36 6.80
CA LEU A 96 13.58 28.43 6.48
C LEU A 96 14.07 29.16 7.75
N PRO A 97 15.40 29.30 7.96
CA PRO A 97 15.95 29.98 9.13
C PRO A 97 15.80 31.50 8.99
N SER A 98 14.62 32.02 9.31
CA SER A 98 14.32 33.45 9.30
C SER A 98 13.59 33.89 10.58
N PRO A 99 14.04 34.97 11.26
CA PRO A 99 13.39 35.47 12.47
C PRO A 99 11.90 35.84 12.26
N ARG A 100 11.55 36.32 11.06
CA ARG A 100 10.17 36.70 10.70
C ARG A 100 9.24 35.49 10.57
N LEU A 101 9.81 34.32 10.24
CA LEU A 101 9.09 33.08 10.08
C LEU A 101 9.03 32.27 11.38
N ASN A 102 9.67 32.71 12.46
CA ASN A 102 9.69 31.96 13.72
C ASN A 102 8.30 31.78 14.34
N SER A 103 7.44 32.80 14.23
CA SER A 103 6.03 32.69 14.65
C SER A 103 5.27 31.67 13.81
N PHE A 104 5.54 31.61 12.50
CA PHE A 104 4.93 30.64 11.60
C PHE A 104 5.46 29.21 11.83
N HIS A 105 6.77 29.05 12.02
CA HIS A 105 7.40 27.80 12.43
C HIS A 105 6.78 27.28 13.72
N THR A 106 6.61 28.14 14.73
CA THR A 106 6.00 27.77 16.02
C THR A 106 4.54 27.35 15.87
N LEU A 107 3.78 28.03 15.00
CA LEU A 107 2.39 27.69 14.69
C LEU A 107 2.30 26.34 13.97
N LEU A 108 3.11 26.13 12.92
CA LEU A 108 3.14 24.87 12.19
C LEU A 108 3.60 23.72 13.09
N LEU A 109 4.60 23.97 13.94
CA LEU A 109 5.06 23.03 14.95
C LEU A 109 3.92 22.66 15.92
N GLY A 110 3.11 23.65 16.33
CA GLY A 110 1.91 23.41 17.14
C GLY A 110 0.97 22.35 16.51
N PHE A 111 0.86 22.34 15.18
CA PHE A 111 0.06 21.35 14.45
C PHE A 111 0.79 20.05 14.14
N ALA A 112 2.12 20.10 14.02
CA ALA A 112 2.97 18.94 13.74
C ALA A 112 3.36 18.15 15.01
N LYS A 113 3.17 18.72 16.21
CA LYS A 113 3.45 18.07 17.51
C LYS A 113 2.70 16.75 17.64
N ARG A 114 3.46 15.68 17.91
CA ARG A 114 2.98 14.31 18.12
C ARG A 114 3.82 13.60 19.17
N GLY A 115 3.20 12.72 19.95
CA GLY A 115 3.90 11.84 20.89
C GLY A 115 4.76 12.62 21.89
N LYS A 116 6.07 12.35 21.90
CA LYS A 116 7.04 12.90 22.89
C LYS A 116 7.19 14.42 22.85
N ILE A 117 6.84 15.06 21.73
CA ILE A 117 6.98 16.51 21.51
C ILE A 117 5.71 17.26 22.00
N MET A 118 4.66 16.55 22.41
CA MET A 118 3.41 17.15 22.89
C MET A 118 3.20 16.93 24.39
N PRO A 119 3.08 17.99 25.20
CA PRO A 119 2.75 17.87 26.63
C PRO A 119 1.32 17.36 26.83
N SER A 120 1.10 16.50 27.83
CA SER A 120 -0.18 15.77 28.01
C SER A 120 -1.36 16.64 28.47
N SER A 121 -1.15 17.93 28.76
CA SER A 121 -2.16 18.84 29.31
C SER A 121 -3.08 19.50 28.27
N SER A 122 -2.75 19.40 26.97
CA SER A 122 -3.58 20.01 25.90
C SER A 122 -4.63 19.02 25.37
N ASN A 123 -5.81 19.02 25.99
CA ASN A 123 -6.94 18.15 25.60
C ASN A 123 -7.76 18.70 24.42
N ARG A 124 -7.58 19.96 24.03
CA ARG A 124 -8.36 20.57 22.94
C ARG A 124 -7.72 20.20 21.59
N PHE A 125 -8.49 19.62 20.68
CA PHE A 125 -8.09 19.26 19.30
C PHE A 125 -6.97 18.20 19.15
N THR A 126 -6.85 17.30 20.13
CA THR A 126 -5.89 16.19 20.08
C THR A 126 -6.62 14.84 20.05
N VAL A 127 -6.09 13.89 19.29
CA VAL A 127 -6.57 12.51 19.19
C VAL A 127 -5.53 11.53 19.75
N PRO A 128 -5.95 10.33 20.23
CA PRO A 128 -5.02 9.30 20.66
C PRO A 128 -4.05 8.89 19.55
N GLN A 129 -2.79 8.62 19.89
CA GLN A 129 -1.81 8.17 18.90
C GLN A 129 -2.16 6.79 18.33
N SER A 130 -2.91 5.94 19.06
CA SER A 130 -3.40 4.65 18.54
C SER A 130 -4.25 4.77 17.27
N PHE A 131 -4.77 5.96 16.95
CA PHE A 131 -5.53 6.22 15.73
C PHE A 131 -4.69 6.13 14.44
N PHE A 132 -3.36 5.96 14.56
CA PHE A 132 -2.53 5.50 13.44
C PHE A 132 -3.09 4.24 12.76
N LEU A 133 -3.75 3.35 13.52
CA LEU A 133 -4.45 2.19 12.98
C LEU A 133 -5.46 2.54 11.89
N HIS A 134 -6.21 3.64 12.05
CA HIS A 134 -7.21 4.06 11.06
C HIS A 134 -6.56 4.39 9.71
N PHE A 135 -5.38 4.99 9.74
CA PHE A 135 -4.66 5.35 8.53
C PHE A 135 -4.25 4.12 7.74
N TYR A 136 -3.72 3.11 8.42
CA TYR A 136 -3.27 1.88 7.76
C TYR A 136 -4.44 1.01 7.31
N LEU A 137 -5.53 0.93 8.07
CA LEU A 137 -6.75 0.24 7.64
C LEU A 137 -7.35 0.90 6.39
N LEU A 138 -7.50 2.23 6.41
CA LEU A 138 -7.94 2.99 5.24
C LEU A 138 -6.99 2.76 4.06
N GLY A 139 -5.68 2.85 4.32
CA GLY A 139 -4.63 2.62 3.34
C GLY A 139 -4.78 1.28 2.66
N VAL A 140 -4.78 0.16 3.40
CA VAL A 140 -4.92 -1.20 2.86
C VAL A 140 -6.20 -1.35 2.04
N ILE A 141 -7.35 -0.92 2.57
CA ILE A 141 -8.63 -1.03 1.86
C ILE A 141 -8.57 -0.26 0.54
N TRP A 142 -8.03 0.95 0.56
CA TRP A 142 -7.97 1.82 -0.60
C TRP A 142 -6.94 1.36 -1.64
N THR A 143 -5.74 0.97 -1.22
CA THR A 143 -4.69 0.43 -2.10
C THR A 143 -5.13 -0.88 -2.73
N THR A 144 -5.75 -1.79 -1.97
CA THR A 144 -6.28 -3.05 -2.49
C THR A 144 -7.36 -2.78 -3.54
N PHE A 145 -8.29 -1.86 -3.28
CA PHE A 145 -9.33 -1.49 -4.23
C PHE A 145 -8.76 -0.96 -5.54
N LEU A 146 -7.81 -0.03 -5.48
CA LEU A 146 -7.13 0.50 -6.66
C LEU A 146 -6.32 -0.57 -7.39
N LEU A 147 -5.55 -1.39 -6.65
CA LEU A 147 -4.72 -2.45 -7.20
C LEU A 147 -5.56 -3.47 -7.95
N MET A 148 -6.63 -3.98 -7.34
CA MET A 148 -7.52 -4.95 -7.97
C MET A 148 -8.22 -4.35 -9.20
N GLY A 149 -8.72 -3.13 -9.11
CA GLY A 149 -9.40 -2.46 -10.22
C GLY A 149 -8.48 -2.22 -11.42
N ILE A 150 -7.26 -1.73 -11.17
CA ILE A 150 -6.29 -1.45 -12.23
C ILE A 150 -5.67 -2.74 -12.78
N TRP A 151 -5.44 -3.75 -11.95
CA TRP A 151 -4.95 -5.05 -12.43
C TRP A 151 -5.99 -5.70 -13.34
N TYR A 152 -7.26 -5.72 -12.93
CA TYR A 152 -8.34 -6.22 -13.77
C TYR A 152 -8.42 -5.46 -15.10
N PHE A 153 -8.38 -4.12 -15.06
CA PHE A 153 -8.32 -3.30 -16.26
C PHE A 153 -7.10 -3.61 -17.14
N ALA A 154 -5.91 -3.79 -16.55
CA ALA A 154 -4.68 -4.11 -17.26
C ALA A 154 -4.74 -5.46 -17.97
N TYR A 155 -5.37 -6.45 -17.34
CA TYR A 155 -5.53 -7.78 -17.88
C TYR A 155 -6.49 -7.78 -19.09
N GLU A 156 -7.64 -7.13 -18.94
CA GLU A 156 -8.68 -7.10 -19.97
C GLU A 156 -8.32 -6.21 -21.18
N VAL A 157 -7.77 -5.02 -20.92
CA VAL A 157 -7.59 -3.97 -21.94
C VAL A 157 -6.14 -3.89 -22.44
N ALA A 158 -5.15 -4.26 -21.63
CA ALA A 158 -3.73 -4.06 -21.90
C ALA A 158 -2.85 -5.33 -21.79
N PRO A 159 -3.22 -6.49 -22.35
CA PRO A 159 -2.45 -7.72 -22.16
C PRO A 159 -1.12 -7.66 -22.92
N LEU A 160 0.07 -7.59 -22.27
CA LEU A 160 1.38 -7.34 -22.92
C LEU A 160 1.87 -8.38 -23.96
N SER A 161 1.24 -9.55 -24.08
CA SER A 161 1.66 -10.64 -24.99
C SER A 161 0.84 -10.73 -26.28
N SER A 162 1.49 -11.11 -27.38
CA SER A 162 0.85 -11.41 -28.66
C SER A 162 -0.05 -12.66 -28.61
N GLU A 163 0.29 -13.67 -27.81
CA GLU A 163 -0.50 -14.91 -27.64
C GLU A 163 -1.87 -14.65 -26.98
N SER A 164 -1.91 -13.78 -25.96
CA SER A 164 -3.18 -13.36 -25.31
C SER A 164 -4.07 -12.54 -26.23
N LEU A 165 -3.49 -11.83 -27.20
CA LEU A 165 -4.26 -11.08 -28.20
C LEU A 165 -5.04 -12.04 -29.11
N SER A 166 -4.48 -13.21 -29.44
CA SER A 166 -5.14 -14.26 -30.23
C SER A 166 -6.30 -14.91 -29.48
N TYR A 167 -6.11 -15.19 -28.18
CA TYR A 167 -7.16 -15.78 -27.33
C TYR A 167 -8.30 -14.79 -27.06
N VAL A 168 -7.99 -13.54 -26.67
CA VAL A 168 -9.01 -12.51 -26.44
C VAL A 168 -9.72 -12.12 -27.73
N ALA A 169 -9.03 -12.09 -28.87
CA ALA A 169 -9.67 -11.90 -30.18
C ALA A 169 -10.62 -13.06 -30.51
N ALA A 170 -10.20 -14.31 -30.32
CA ALA A 170 -11.05 -15.49 -30.53
C ALA A 170 -12.28 -15.50 -29.61
N VAL A 171 -12.12 -15.13 -28.33
CA VAL A 171 -13.22 -15.01 -27.37
C VAL A 171 -14.16 -13.86 -27.76
N SER A 172 -13.65 -12.70 -28.17
CA SER A 172 -14.47 -11.55 -28.59
C SER A 172 -15.30 -11.80 -29.86
N HIS A 173 -14.80 -12.65 -30.76
CA HIS A 173 -15.53 -13.10 -31.94
C HIS A 173 -16.64 -14.09 -31.58
N LEU A 174 -16.49 -14.86 -30.50
CA LEU A 174 -17.48 -15.83 -30.03
C LEU A 174 -18.54 -15.22 -29.12
N THR A 175 -18.22 -14.15 -28.38
CA THR A 175 -19.15 -13.49 -27.45
C THR A 175 -19.87 -12.26 -28.02
N GLY A 176 -19.65 -11.92 -29.31
CA GLY A 176 -20.26 -10.75 -29.92
C GLY A 176 -19.84 -9.46 -29.19
N GLY A 177 -18.54 -9.17 -29.21
CA GLY A 177 -17.94 -8.08 -28.41
C GLY A 177 -18.72 -6.76 -28.45
N SER A 178 -19.06 -6.24 -27.28
CA SER A 178 -19.79 -4.98 -27.12
C SER A 178 -18.95 -3.80 -27.62
N HIS A 179 -19.62 -2.82 -28.24
CA HIS A 179 -19.02 -1.60 -28.80
C HIS A 179 -18.21 -0.77 -27.78
N VAL A 180 -18.39 -1.03 -26.48
CA VAL A 180 -17.71 -0.35 -25.37
C VAL A 180 -16.31 -0.91 -25.15
N PHE A 181 -16.15 -2.24 -25.20
CA PHE A 181 -14.85 -2.90 -25.06
C PHE A 181 -13.89 -2.53 -26.20
N SER A 182 -14.41 -2.35 -27.42
CA SER A 182 -13.61 -1.91 -28.57
C SER A 182 -13.14 -0.45 -28.44
N LEU A 183 -13.91 0.42 -27.78
CA LEU A 183 -13.58 1.83 -27.56
C LEU A 183 -12.42 1.99 -26.57
N HIS A 184 -12.44 1.32 -25.41
CA HIS A 184 -11.32 1.36 -24.47
C HIS A 184 -10.05 0.74 -25.08
N LYS A 185 -10.17 -0.35 -25.84
CA LYS A 185 -9.05 -0.97 -26.57
C LYS A 185 -8.44 -0.03 -27.61
N SER A 186 -9.24 0.79 -28.28
CA SER A 186 -8.76 1.79 -29.26
C SER A 186 -7.98 2.95 -28.62
N ARG A 187 -8.22 3.23 -27.32
CA ARG A 187 -7.56 4.29 -26.57
C ARG A 187 -6.19 3.89 -26.02
N PHE A 188 -5.94 2.59 -25.86
CA PHE A 188 -4.67 2.01 -25.38
C PHE A 188 -3.97 1.21 -26.49
N THR A 189 -3.85 1.83 -27.66
CA THR A 189 -3.29 1.20 -28.87
C THR A 189 -1.77 1.11 -28.85
N SER A 190 -1.10 1.99 -28.10
CA SER A 190 0.37 1.98 -27.99
C SER A 190 0.85 0.94 -26.96
N ASP A 191 1.94 0.24 -27.29
CA ASP A 191 2.66 -0.60 -26.34
C ASP A 191 3.16 0.20 -25.13
N GLU A 192 3.42 1.50 -25.30
CA GLU A 192 3.82 2.40 -24.21
C GLU A 192 2.69 2.63 -23.21
N ASP A 193 1.45 2.81 -23.68
CA ASP A 193 0.29 3.00 -22.81
C ASP A 193 0.01 1.74 -21.99
N ARG A 194 0.13 0.56 -22.63
CA ARG A 194 0.00 -0.74 -21.97
C ARG A 194 1.09 -0.94 -20.91
N PHE A 195 2.33 -0.60 -21.24
CA PHE A 195 3.44 -0.62 -20.28
C PHE A 195 3.16 0.29 -19.09
N ASN A 196 2.66 1.51 -19.32
CA ASN A 196 2.34 2.46 -18.25
C ASN A 196 1.23 1.96 -17.31
N VAL A 197 0.21 1.27 -17.82
CA VAL A 197 -0.84 0.64 -17.00
C VAL A 197 -0.25 -0.44 -16.09
N TRP A 198 0.55 -1.36 -16.64
CA TRP A 198 1.20 -2.41 -15.85
C TRP A 198 2.24 -1.87 -14.86
N LYS A 199 2.92 -0.78 -15.22
CA LYS A 199 3.79 -0.06 -14.29
C LYS A 199 3.01 0.49 -13.09
N SER A 200 1.81 1.02 -13.28
CA SER A 200 0.95 1.43 -12.16
C SER A 200 0.51 0.24 -11.29
N VAL A 201 0.21 -0.93 -11.87
CA VAL A 201 -0.05 -2.17 -11.09
C VAL A 201 1.16 -2.51 -10.22
N PHE A 202 2.36 -2.47 -10.78
CA PHE A 202 3.60 -2.76 -10.05
C PHE A 202 3.85 -1.80 -8.89
N LEU A 203 3.70 -0.48 -9.12
CA LEU A 203 3.84 0.52 -8.08
C LEU A 203 2.80 0.37 -6.96
N LEU A 204 1.55 0.07 -7.32
CA LEU A 204 0.49 -0.20 -6.34
C LEU A 204 0.75 -1.48 -5.55
N LEU A 205 1.34 -2.51 -6.16
CA LEU A 205 1.73 -3.74 -5.46
C LEU A 205 2.83 -3.46 -4.43
N LEU A 206 3.85 -2.67 -4.78
CA LEU A 206 4.87 -2.22 -3.80
C LEU A 206 4.23 -1.39 -2.68
N MET A 207 3.31 -0.48 -3.01
CA MET A 207 2.59 0.32 -2.02
C MET A 207 1.72 -0.54 -1.10
N GLU A 208 1.03 -1.56 -1.63
CA GLU A 208 0.24 -2.52 -0.86
C GLU A 208 1.12 -3.27 0.15
N ILE A 209 2.27 -3.79 -0.29
CA ILE A 209 3.25 -4.45 0.60
C ILE A 209 3.73 -3.50 1.71
N HIS A 210 3.99 -2.22 1.38
CA HIS A 210 4.37 -1.22 2.36
C HIS A 210 3.28 -1.03 3.42
N VAL A 211 2.05 -0.72 2.99
CA VAL A 211 0.96 -0.40 3.91
C VAL A 211 0.53 -1.62 4.74
N LEU A 212 0.52 -2.82 4.16
CA LEU A 212 0.27 -4.07 4.89
C LEU A 212 1.30 -4.30 6.00
N ARG A 213 2.59 -4.10 5.72
CA ARG A 213 3.62 -4.18 6.77
C ARG A 213 3.36 -3.14 7.85
N ARG A 214 3.05 -1.88 7.48
CA ARG A 214 2.80 -0.82 8.47
C ARG A 214 1.56 -1.11 9.33
N LEU A 215 0.54 -1.77 8.77
CA LEU A 215 -0.60 -2.28 9.52
C LEU A 215 -0.19 -3.40 10.48
N TYR A 216 0.60 -4.37 10.01
CA TYR A 216 1.15 -5.44 10.85
C TYR A 216 1.97 -4.90 12.02
N GLU A 217 2.88 -3.95 11.76
CA GLU A 217 3.67 -3.29 12.80
C GLU A 217 2.79 -2.56 13.82
N THR A 218 1.68 -1.98 13.39
CA THR A 218 0.74 -1.29 14.27
C THR A 218 0.08 -2.25 15.25
N PHE A 219 -0.19 -3.49 14.85
CA PHE A 219 -0.76 -4.51 15.72
C PHE A 219 0.28 -5.21 16.61
N HIS A 220 1.47 -5.48 16.08
CA HIS A 220 2.42 -6.40 16.72
C HIS A 220 3.71 -5.76 17.22
N VAL A 221 4.10 -4.60 16.69
CA VAL A 221 5.38 -3.95 17.03
C VAL A 221 5.16 -2.69 17.86
N PHE A 222 4.13 -1.91 17.55
CA PHE A 222 3.85 -0.65 18.24
C PHE A 222 2.89 -0.83 19.41
N ASN A 223 3.45 -0.84 20.61
CA ASN A 223 2.69 -0.55 21.83
C ASN A 223 2.52 0.97 21.95
N TYR A 224 1.31 1.46 21.62
CA TYR A 224 0.98 2.88 21.80
C TYR A 224 0.63 3.14 23.26
N SER A 225 1.40 4.01 23.91
CA SER A 225 1.09 4.47 25.27
C SER A 225 -0.26 5.21 25.27
N SER A 226 -1.11 4.90 26.26
CA SER A 226 -2.44 5.51 26.44
C SER A 226 -2.40 7.04 26.56
N SER A 227 -1.28 7.59 27.02
CA SER A 227 -1.06 9.03 27.18
C SER A 227 -0.53 9.72 25.91
N ALA A 228 -0.16 8.96 24.87
CA ALA A 228 0.44 9.53 23.67
C ALA A 228 -0.66 10.10 22.75
N ARG A 229 -0.53 11.38 22.39
CA ARG A 229 -1.53 12.14 21.62
C ARG A 229 -0.93 12.72 20.34
N MET A 230 -1.80 13.07 19.41
CA MET A 230 -1.48 13.70 18.12
C MET A 230 -2.52 14.76 17.78
N HIS A 231 -2.10 15.87 17.16
CA HIS A 231 -3.04 16.93 16.79
C HIS A 231 -4.00 16.49 15.66
N ILE A 232 -5.25 16.99 15.66
CA ILE A 232 -6.29 16.63 14.68
C ILE A 232 -5.87 16.96 13.24
N LEU A 233 -5.19 18.09 13.02
CA LEU A 233 -4.69 18.42 11.68
C LEU A 233 -3.69 17.38 11.19
N GLY A 234 -2.82 16.89 12.08
CA GLY A 234 -1.93 15.79 11.74
C GLY A 234 -2.71 14.52 11.38
N TYR A 235 -3.84 14.26 12.03
CA TYR A 235 -4.70 13.11 11.73
C TYR A 235 -5.32 13.24 10.35
N LEU A 236 -5.85 14.42 10.01
CA LEU A 236 -6.38 14.71 8.68
C LEU A 236 -5.29 14.61 7.61
N THR A 237 -4.08 15.10 7.87
CA THR A 237 -2.93 14.93 6.97
C THR A 237 -2.60 13.44 6.76
N GLY A 238 -2.71 12.61 7.80
CA GLY A 238 -2.57 11.16 7.69
C GLY A 238 -3.61 10.55 6.76
N ILE A 239 -4.89 10.83 6.98
CA ILE A 239 -5.99 10.36 6.11
C ILE A 239 -5.80 10.80 4.65
N TYR A 240 -5.43 12.06 4.44
CA TYR A 240 -5.10 12.57 3.11
C TYR A 240 -3.94 11.79 2.49
N PHE A 241 -2.85 11.56 3.23
CA PHE A 241 -1.68 10.88 2.69
C PHE A 241 -1.99 9.45 2.22
N TYR A 242 -2.70 8.65 3.01
CA TYR A 242 -3.01 7.26 2.65
C TYR A 242 -4.06 7.12 1.55
N THR A 243 -4.81 8.19 1.23
CA THR A 243 -5.71 8.23 0.07
C THR A 243 -5.00 8.76 -1.18
N ALA A 244 -4.25 9.85 -1.04
CA ALA A 244 -3.57 10.54 -2.13
C ALA A 244 -2.34 9.81 -2.65
N ALA A 245 -1.55 9.14 -1.80
CA ALA A 245 -0.32 8.47 -2.22
C ALA A 245 -0.58 7.31 -3.20
N PRO A 246 -1.48 6.35 -2.92
CA PRO A 246 -1.82 5.31 -3.89
C PRO A 246 -2.40 5.88 -5.18
N LEU A 247 -3.27 6.88 -5.07
CA LEU A 247 -3.87 7.54 -6.23
C LEU A 247 -2.80 8.20 -7.12
N SER A 248 -1.76 8.77 -6.51
CA SER A 248 -0.62 9.40 -7.21
C SER A 248 0.15 8.40 -8.08
N LEU A 249 0.20 7.11 -7.69
CA LEU A 249 0.91 6.05 -8.42
C LEU A 249 0.14 5.53 -9.65
N CYS A 250 -1.15 5.83 -9.73
CA CYS A 250 -2.03 5.36 -10.81
C CYS A 250 -2.85 6.45 -11.49
N THR A 251 -2.50 7.73 -11.33
CA THR A 251 -3.26 8.85 -11.92
C THR A 251 -3.46 8.74 -13.42
N LEU A 252 -2.51 8.14 -14.13
CA LEU A 252 -2.55 7.97 -15.58
C LEU A 252 -3.60 6.98 -16.07
N CYS A 253 -4.07 6.05 -15.24
CA CYS A 253 -5.01 5.00 -15.63
C CYS A 253 -6.21 4.84 -14.68
N ALA A 254 -6.22 5.50 -13.52
CA ALA A 254 -7.26 5.32 -12.52
C ALA A 254 -8.65 5.68 -13.04
N LEU A 255 -8.81 6.84 -13.70
CA LEU A 255 -10.12 7.26 -14.20
C LEU A 255 -10.63 6.35 -15.32
N GLU A 256 -9.75 5.89 -16.19
CA GLU A 256 -10.07 4.93 -17.24
C GLU A 256 -10.48 3.58 -16.66
N ALA A 257 -9.73 3.07 -15.67
CA ALA A 257 -10.08 1.83 -14.97
C ALA A 257 -11.44 1.94 -14.26
N PHE A 258 -11.74 3.10 -13.65
CA PHE A 258 -13.04 3.36 -13.05
C PHE A 258 -14.17 3.42 -14.07
N SER A 259 -13.97 4.10 -15.21
CA SER A 259 -14.96 4.12 -16.29
C SER A 259 -15.27 2.73 -16.81
N PHE A 260 -14.22 1.92 -17.04
CA PHE A 260 -14.34 0.55 -17.49
C PHE A 260 -15.10 -0.32 -16.48
N ALA A 261 -14.75 -0.23 -15.19
CA ALA A 261 -15.46 -0.97 -14.15
C ALA A 261 -16.94 -0.57 -14.05
N ALA A 262 -17.25 0.71 -14.19
CA ALA A 262 -18.62 1.21 -14.20
C ALA A 262 -19.41 0.65 -15.40
N ASP A 263 -18.78 0.57 -16.58
CA ASP A 263 -19.38 0.02 -17.79
C ASP A 263 -19.73 -1.47 -17.66
N GLN A 264 -18.79 -2.27 -17.15
CA GLN A 264 -19.01 -3.69 -16.87
C GLN A 264 -20.20 -3.90 -15.92
N VAL A 265 -20.29 -3.13 -14.84
CA VAL A 265 -21.37 -3.24 -13.85
C VAL A 265 -22.75 -2.98 -14.45
N ALA A 266 -22.84 -2.12 -15.46
CA ALA A 266 -24.10 -1.86 -16.14
C ALA A 266 -24.45 -2.89 -17.21
N GLU A 267 -23.46 -3.45 -17.91
CA GLU A 267 -23.68 -4.55 -18.84
C GLU A 267 -24.19 -5.80 -18.10
N PHE A 268 -23.61 -6.09 -16.92
CA PHE A 268 -24.11 -7.11 -15.97
C PHE A 268 -25.53 -6.85 -15.43
N LYS A 269 -26.06 -5.63 -15.55
CA LYS A 269 -27.45 -5.31 -15.17
C LYS A 269 -28.44 -5.62 -16.28
N VAL A 270 -27.99 -5.63 -17.54
CA VAL A 270 -28.83 -5.84 -18.74
C VAL A 270 -28.86 -7.31 -19.14
N GLU A 271 -27.73 -8.01 -19.02
CA GLU A 271 -27.64 -9.45 -19.28
C GLU A 271 -27.49 -10.20 -17.94
N GLY A 272 -28.56 -10.87 -17.51
CA GLY A 272 -28.52 -11.86 -16.43
C GLY A 272 -27.69 -13.07 -16.87
N ARG A 273 -26.36 -12.93 -16.90
CA ARG A 273 -25.44 -13.97 -17.36
C ARG A 273 -25.13 -14.90 -16.19
N GLU A 274 -25.41 -16.19 -16.36
CA GLU A 274 -25.05 -17.23 -15.40
C GLU A 274 -23.53 -17.27 -15.21
N MET A 275 -23.10 -17.41 -13.95
CA MET A 275 -21.69 -17.56 -13.57
C MET A 275 -21.10 -18.79 -14.27
N LEU A 276 -20.23 -18.56 -15.25
CA LEU A 276 -19.39 -19.60 -15.83
C LEU A 276 -18.59 -20.31 -14.72
N PRO A 277 -18.40 -21.63 -14.82
CA PRO A 277 -17.64 -22.38 -13.84
C PRO A 277 -16.19 -21.88 -13.82
N ILE A 278 -15.69 -21.60 -12.61
CA ILE A 278 -14.29 -21.27 -12.35
C ILE A 278 -13.47 -22.53 -12.61
N THR A 279 -13.03 -22.70 -13.85
CA THR A 279 -12.05 -23.72 -14.21
C THR A 279 -10.87 -23.03 -14.86
N ASP A 280 -9.71 -23.24 -14.23
CA ASP A 280 -8.35 -22.80 -14.54
C ASP A 280 -8.01 -21.34 -14.21
N PHE A 281 -7.71 -21.09 -12.93
CA PHE A 281 -7.03 -19.86 -12.49
C PHE A 281 -5.56 -19.91 -12.92
N ASP A 282 -5.26 -19.46 -14.13
CA ASP A 282 -3.88 -19.37 -14.64
C ASP A 282 -3.15 -18.19 -14.00
N LEU A 283 -2.65 -18.39 -12.78
CA LEU A 283 -1.86 -17.40 -12.03
C LEU A 283 -0.67 -16.88 -12.85
N TRP A 284 -0.08 -17.74 -13.68
CA TRP A 284 1.07 -17.38 -14.51
C TRP A 284 0.68 -16.35 -15.58
N GLY A 285 -0.48 -16.50 -16.22
CA GLY A 285 -1.02 -15.51 -17.16
C GLY A 285 -1.19 -14.11 -16.55
N TYR A 286 -1.58 -14.00 -15.28
CA TYR A 286 -1.77 -12.73 -14.58
C TYR A 286 -0.47 -11.99 -14.22
N VAL A 287 0.63 -12.73 -14.03
CA VAL A 287 1.92 -12.14 -13.62
C VAL A 287 2.94 -12.08 -14.75
N LYS A 288 2.76 -12.85 -15.83
CA LYS A 288 3.62 -12.89 -17.03
C LYS A 288 3.97 -11.49 -17.57
N PRO A 289 3.06 -10.50 -17.64
CA PRO A 289 3.37 -9.14 -18.08
C PRO A 289 4.45 -8.42 -17.26
N MET A 290 4.59 -8.74 -15.97
CA MET A 290 5.57 -8.11 -15.08
C MET A 290 7.02 -8.53 -15.39
N THR A 291 7.22 -9.64 -16.10
CA THR A 291 8.56 -10.11 -16.49
C THR A 291 9.22 -9.24 -17.56
N ARG A 292 8.46 -8.35 -18.21
CA ARG A 292 8.95 -7.42 -19.25
C ARG A 292 9.40 -6.06 -18.70
N PHE A 293 9.38 -5.87 -17.39
CA PHE A 293 9.82 -4.60 -16.82
C PHE A 293 11.30 -4.33 -17.04
N GLY A 294 11.62 -3.06 -17.30
CA GLY A 294 12.98 -2.61 -17.51
C GLY A 294 13.79 -2.54 -16.22
N TRP A 295 15.07 -2.22 -16.35
CA TRP A 295 15.99 -2.13 -15.22
C TRP A 295 15.58 -1.08 -14.18
N PHE A 296 14.93 0.02 -14.60
CA PHE A 296 14.42 1.05 -13.69
C PHE A 296 13.42 0.51 -12.67
N GLN A 297 12.49 -0.36 -13.08
CA GLN A 297 11.48 -0.94 -12.19
C GLN A 297 12.13 -1.82 -11.13
N TRP A 298 13.05 -2.69 -11.53
CA TRP A 298 13.76 -3.59 -10.62
C TRP A 298 14.77 -2.86 -9.72
N ALA A 299 15.47 -1.86 -10.25
CA ALA A 299 16.33 -0.98 -9.45
C ALA A 299 15.50 -0.23 -8.39
N GLY A 300 14.37 0.35 -8.79
CA GLY A 300 13.45 1.01 -7.87
C GLY A 300 12.88 0.07 -6.80
N ALA A 301 12.50 -1.15 -7.18
CA ALA A 301 12.06 -2.18 -6.23
C ALA A 301 13.17 -2.63 -5.27
N THR A 302 14.42 -2.67 -5.72
CA THR A 302 15.58 -2.98 -4.87
C THR A 302 15.82 -1.87 -3.85
N ILE A 303 15.80 -0.60 -4.29
CA ILE A 303 15.90 0.57 -3.40
C ILE A 303 14.73 0.57 -2.39
N PHE A 304 13.52 0.30 -2.87
CA PHE A 304 12.33 0.18 -2.03
C PHE A 304 12.51 -0.92 -0.97
N ALA A 305 12.94 -2.13 -1.36
CA ALA A 305 13.11 -3.25 -0.46
C ALA A 305 14.19 -2.98 0.61
N TRP A 306 15.27 -2.30 0.21
CA TRP A 306 16.32 -1.85 1.12
C TRP A 306 15.79 -0.90 2.20
N GLY A 307 15.07 0.16 1.79
CA GLY A 307 14.43 1.08 2.73
C GLY A 307 13.38 0.40 3.61
N TRP A 308 12.56 -0.48 3.01
CA TRP A 308 11.52 -1.24 3.70
C TRP A 308 12.09 -2.11 4.82
N PHE A 309 13.20 -2.81 4.56
CA PHE A 309 13.89 -3.65 5.54
C PHE A 309 14.45 -2.83 6.71
N HIS A 310 15.24 -1.78 6.41
CA HIS A 310 15.83 -0.94 7.46
C HIS A 310 14.78 -0.21 8.28
N GLN A 311 13.67 0.20 7.66
CA GLN A 311 12.59 0.80 8.41
C GLN A 311 11.97 -0.18 9.40
N PHE A 312 11.72 -1.42 8.98
CA PHE A 312 11.20 -2.47 9.85
C PHE A 312 12.15 -2.71 11.04
N CYS A 313 13.47 -2.86 10.77
CA CYS A 313 14.48 -2.98 11.82
C CYS A 313 14.47 -1.80 12.81
N CYS A 314 14.35 -0.57 12.31
CA CYS A 314 14.27 0.60 13.17
C CYS A 314 12.99 0.61 14.02
N HIS A 315 11.85 0.19 13.47
CA HIS A 315 10.59 0.10 14.20
C HIS A 315 10.60 -0.99 15.26
N THR A 316 11.20 -2.16 15.01
CA THR A 316 11.33 -3.21 16.01
C THR A 316 12.23 -2.78 17.17
N ILE A 317 13.34 -2.08 16.89
CA ILE A 317 14.17 -1.44 17.93
C ILE A 317 13.32 -0.48 18.76
N LEU A 318 12.62 0.47 18.13
CA LEU A 318 11.77 1.44 18.83
C LEU A 318 10.63 0.80 19.62
N GLY A 319 10.05 -0.30 19.11
CA GLY A 319 9.02 -1.09 19.80
C GLY A 319 9.57 -1.72 21.08
N SER A 320 10.72 -2.37 21.00
CA SER A 320 11.37 -3.03 22.15
C SER A 320 11.74 -2.05 23.27
N LEU A 321 12.11 -0.80 22.92
CA LEU A 321 12.41 0.25 23.89
C LEU A 321 11.17 0.73 24.63
N ARG A 322 9.99 0.66 24.01
CA ARG A 322 8.74 1.05 24.67
C ARG A 322 8.27 0.00 25.67
N GLU A 323 8.43 -1.28 25.33
CA GLU A 323 8.12 -2.37 26.26
C GLU A 323 8.97 -2.28 27.54
N ARG A 324 10.25 -1.93 27.41
CA ARG A 324 11.12 -1.65 28.56
C ARG A 324 10.70 -0.40 29.33
N ARG A 325 10.21 0.65 28.66
CA ARG A 325 9.74 1.88 29.32
C ARG A 325 8.56 1.64 30.24
N ASP A 326 7.62 0.76 29.86
CA ASP A 326 6.47 0.45 30.73
C ASP A 326 6.93 -0.17 32.07
N GLN A 327 8.18 -0.66 32.14
CA GLN A 327 8.81 -1.19 33.36
C GLN A 327 9.61 -0.13 34.13
N THR A 328 10.26 0.83 33.46
CA THR A 328 11.21 1.78 34.09
C THR A 328 10.77 3.25 34.10
N ALA A 329 9.62 3.59 33.49
CA ALA A 329 9.05 4.93 33.34
C ALA A 329 9.90 5.98 32.59
N GLU A 330 11.18 5.71 32.29
CA GLU A 330 12.12 6.65 31.67
C GLU A 330 12.28 6.45 30.16
N TYR A 331 12.60 7.53 29.43
CA TYR A 331 12.92 7.42 28.01
C TYR A 331 14.35 6.92 27.82
N VAL A 332 14.56 6.02 26.85
CA VAL A 332 15.87 5.45 26.52
C VAL A 332 16.33 5.92 25.14
N ILE A 333 17.64 6.13 24.99
CA ILE A 333 18.28 6.48 23.72
C ILE A 333 18.33 5.23 22.82
N PRO A 334 17.79 5.29 21.58
CA PRO A 334 17.85 4.15 20.66
C PRO A 334 19.27 3.91 20.14
N ARG A 335 19.64 2.64 20.05
CA ARG A 335 20.93 2.10 19.60
C ARG A 335 20.71 0.94 18.63
N GLY A 336 21.66 0.72 17.72
CA GLY A 336 21.60 -0.32 16.69
C GLY A 336 21.07 0.16 15.33
N ASP A 337 21.39 -0.60 14.27
CA ASP A 337 21.16 -0.22 12.86
C ASP A 337 21.64 1.23 12.59
N TRP A 338 20.90 2.01 11.79
CA TRP A 338 21.23 3.39 11.46
C TRP A 338 21.04 4.40 12.60
N PHE A 339 20.58 3.98 13.79
CA PHE A 339 20.49 4.91 14.93
C PHE A 339 21.85 5.41 15.41
N GLU A 340 22.95 4.72 15.07
CA GLU A 340 24.29 5.20 15.39
C GLU A 340 24.74 6.39 14.53
N ILE A 341 24.07 6.63 13.40
CA ILE A 341 24.44 7.67 12.44
C ILE A 341 23.43 8.83 12.50
N VAL A 342 22.14 8.51 12.57
CA VAL A 342 21.06 9.51 12.55
C VAL A 342 20.07 9.29 13.68
N SER A 343 19.45 10.36 14.18
CA SER A 343 18.48 10.27 15.29
C SER A 343 17.16 9.61 14.89
N SER A 344 16.73 9.79 13.63
CA SER A 344 15.45 9.28 13.12
C SER A 344 15.63 8.45 11.84
N PRO A 345 16.35 7.31 11.90
CA PRO A 345 16.66 6.49 10.72
C PRO A 345 15.43 5.87 10.06
N HIS A 346 14.38 5.56 10.82
CA HIS A 346 13.10 5.09 10.29
C HIS A 346 12.43 6.10 9.34
N TYR A 347 12.67 7.41 9.51
CA TYR A 347 12.21 8.44 8.58
C TYR A 347 13.09 8.53 7.34
N LEU A 348 14.40 8.39 7.49
CA LEU A 348 15.32 8.27 6.35
C LEU A 348 14.96 7.05 5.49
N ALA A 349 14.69 5.91 6.13
CA ALA A 349 14.28 4.69 5.45
C ALA A 349 12.96 4.86 4.70
N GLU A 350 11.98 5.60 5.25
CA GLU A 350 10.75 5.97 4.51
C GLU A 350 11.07 6.81 3.26
N MET A 351 11.97 7.79 3.34
CA MET A 351 12.38 8.57 2.16
C MET A 351 12.98 7.66 1.07
N ILE A 352 13.78 6.65 1.46
CA ILE A 352 14.34 5.66 0.54
C ILE A 352 13.23 4.82 -0.12
N ILE A 353 12.21 4.39 0.64
CA ILE A 353 11.05 3.65 0.12
C ILE A 353 10.37 4.45 -1.01
N TYR A 354 10.06 5.73 -0.77
CA TYR A 354 9.41 6.58 -1.79
C TYR A 354 10.34 6.96 -2.94
N THR A 355 11.65 7.05 -2.70
CA THR A 355 12.65 7.19 -3.76
C THR A 355 12.65 5.95 -4.66
N GLY A 356 12.54 4.75 -4.08
CA GLY A 356 12.38 3.50 -4.82
C GLY A 356 11.13 3.50 -5.70
N LEU A 357 9.99 3.98 -5.19
CA LEU A 357 8.76 4.16 -5.99
C LEU A 357 8.96 5.15 -7.15
N LEU A 358 9.65 6.28 -6.90
CA LEU A 358 9.95 7.26 -7.94
C LEU A 358 10.83 6.65 -9.05
N VAL A 359 11.91 5.94 -8.68
CA VAL A 359 12.79 5.25 -9.64
C VAL A 359 12.02 4.18 -10.41
N ALA A 360 11.20 3.38 -9.72
CA ALA A 360 10.39 2.33 -10.36
C ALA A 360 9.37 2.90 -11.35
N SER A 361 8.88 4.12 -11.12
CA SER A 361 7.97 4.81 -12.05
C SER A 361 8.66 5.34 -13.32
N GLY A 362 10.00 5.38 -13.34
CA GLY A 362 10.81 5.97 -14.41
C GLY A 362 11.10 7.46 -14.23
N GLY A 363 10.62 8.08 -13.14
CA GLY A 363 10.97 9.46 -12.77
C GLY A 363 10.35 10.57 -13.63
N THR A 364 9.41 10.24 -14.54
CA THR A 364 8.81 11.20 -15.47
C THR A 364 7.53 11.85 -14.93
N ASP A 365 6.82 11.21 -14.01
CA ASP A 365 5.56 11.75 -13.47
C ASP A 365 5.82 12.76 -12.34
N PHE A 366 5.50 14.02 -12.62
CA PHE A 366 5.58 15.12 -11.65
C PHE A 366 4.75 14.88 -10.39
N THR A 367 3.65 14.13 -10.47
CA THR A 367 2.81 13.80 -9.30
C THR A 367 3.57 12.93 -8.30
N ILE A 368 4.40 11.99 -8.79
CA ILE A 368 5.21 11.11 -7.93
C ILE A 368 6.39 11.90 -7.33
N TRP A 369 6.95 12.86 -8.06
CA TRP A 369 7.90 13.82 -7.51
C TRP A 369 7.31 14.65 -6.36
N LEU A 370 6.07 15.14 -6.50
CA LEU A 370 5.37 15.85 -5.44
C LEU A 370 5.09 14.95 -4.23
N LEU A 371 4.70 13.70 -4.45
CA LEU A 371 4.56 12.71 -3.37
C LEU A 371 5.88 12.54 -2.61
N LEU A 372 7.00 12.32 -3.31
CA LEU A 372 8.32 12.22 -2.68
C LEU A 372 8.68 13.52 -1.94
N GLY A 373 8.47 14.68 -2.57
CA GLY A 373 8.74 15.99 -1.99
C GLY A 373 7.97 16.23 -0.69
N PHE A 374 6.71 15.80 -0.63
CA PHE A 374 5.93 15.83 0.61
C PHE A 374 6.51 14.91 1.69
N VAL A 375 6.85 13.67 1.35
CA VAL A 375 7.47 12.72 2.28
C VAL A 375 8.77 13.30 2.84
N VAL A 376 9.65 13.78 1.97
CA VAL A 376 10.94 14.36 2.36
C VAL A 376 10.75 15.59 3.24
N ALA A 377 9.92 16.56 2.83
CA ALA A 377 9.70 17.79 3.59
C ALA A 377 9.11 17.51 4.98
N ASN A 378 8.00 16.75 5.02
CA ASN A 378 7.31 16.44 6.26
C ASN A 378 8.18 15.64 7.24
N LEU A 379 8.87 14.61 6.76
CA LEU A 379 9.70 13.78 7.62
C LEU A 379 10.98 14.49 8.08
N SER A 380 11.60 15.31 7.22
CA SER A 380 12.76 16.11 7.62
C SER A 380 12.40 17.11 8.73
N PHE A 381 11.24 17.76 8.60
CA PHE A 381 10.74 18.68 9.62
C PHE A 381 10.52 17.97 10.96
N VAL A 382 9.84 16.82 10.97
CA VAL A 382 9.60 16.04 12.20
C VAL A 382 10.89 15.47 12.79
N ALA A 383 11.84 15.05 11.95
CA ALA A 383 13.12 14.53 12.40
C ALA A 383 13.98 15.59 13.08
N ALA A 384 14.01 16.81 12.53
CA ALA A 384 14.72 17.95 13.12
C ALA A 384 14.24 18.23 14.54
N GLU A 385 12.93 18.26 14.74
CA GLU A 385 12.32 18.50 16.04
C GLU A 385 12.54 17.34 17.02
N THR A 386 12.53 16.11 16.51
CA THR A 386 12.86 14.92 17.29
C THR A 386 14.32 14.93 17.75
N HIS A 387 15.25 15.34 16.88
CA HIS A 387 16.66 15.49 17.20
C HIS A 387 16.89 16.58 18.27
N ARG A 388 16.26 17.76 18.10
CA ARG A 388 16.29 18.84 19.10
C ARG A 388 15.78 18.38 20.46
N TRP A 389 14.67 17.63 20.48
CA TRP A 389 14.12 17.07 21.71
C TRP A 389 15.10 16.11 22.40
N TYR A 390 15.80 15.25 21.65
CA TYR A 390 16.82 14.35 22.21
C TYR A 390 17.98 15.11 22.85
N LEU A 391 18.52 16.13 22.17
CA LEU A 391 19.60 16.97 22.69
C LEU A 391 19.22 17.74 23.97
N GLN A 392 17.96 18.15 24.08
CA GLN A 392 17.46 18.85 25.28
C GLN A 392 17.15 17.89 26.43
N LYS A 393 16.77 16.65 26.12
CA LYS A 393 16.29 15.68 27.11
C LYS A 393 17.42 14.88 27.76
N PHE A 394 18.48 14.58 27.01
CA PHE A 394 19.58 13.73 27.46
C PHE A 394 20.89 14.50 27.39
N GLU A 395 21.54 14.66 28.54
CA GLU A 395 22.88 15.27 28.62
C GLU A 395 23.92 14.41 27.88
N ASP A 396 23.81 13.07 27.99
CA ASP A 396 24.72 12.11 27.34
C ASP A 396 24.32 11.73 25.90
N TYR A 397 23.53 12.55 25.20
CA TYR A 397 23.14 12.22 23.82
C TYR A 397 24.34 12.30 22.86
N PRO A 398 24.56 11.31 21.97
CA PRO A 398 25.70 11.34 21.05
C PRO A 398 25.63 12.54 20.08
N HIS A 399 26.56 13.49 20.24
CA HIS A 399 26.63 14.70 19.41
C HIS A 399 27.06 14.44 17.95
N ASN A 400 27.56 13.25 17.64
CA ASN A 400 27.95 12.85 16.29
C ASN A 400 26.78 12.37 15.41
N ARG A 401 25.56 12.27 15.98
CA ARG A 401 24.36 11.86 15.22
C ARG A 401 23.79 13.05 14.46
N PHE A 402 23.42 12.83 13.20
CA PHE A 402 22.67 13.79 12.39
C PHE A 402 21.17 13.68 12.66
N ALA A 403 20.38 14.69 12.30
CA ALA A 403 18.94 14.64 12.50
C ALA A 403 18.27 13.60 11.60
N ILE A 404 18.60 13.58 10.30
CA ILE A 404 18.00 12.66 9.34
C ILE A 404 18.87 12.32 8.11
N LEU A 405 19.51 13.30 7.48
CA LEU A 405 20.36 13.07 6.30
C LEU A 405 21.81 12.94 6.76
N PRO A 406 22.41 11.74 6.65
CA PRO A 406 23.79 11.53 7.05
C PRO A 406 24.70 12.54 6.36
N PHE A 407 25.60 13.18 7.13
CA PHE A 407 26.62 14.09 6.62
C PHE A 407 26.10 15.41 6.01
N VAL A 408 24.79 15.69 6.11
CA VAL A 408 24.18 16.93 5.63
C VAL A 408 23.38 17.61 6.74
N TYR A 409 22.46 16.89 7.36
CA TYR A 409 21.53 17.47 8.34
C TYR A 409 21.00 16.46 9.37
#